data_AF-A0A3A6HZ98-F1
#
_entry.id   AF-A0A3A6HZ98-F1
#
_cell.length_a   1.000
_cell.length_b   1.000
_cell.length_c   1.000
_cell.angle_alpha   90.00
_cell.angle_beta   90.00
_cell.angle_gamma   90.00
#
_symmetry.space_group_name_H-M   'P 1'
#
loop_
_entity.id
_entity.type
_entity.pdbx_description
1 polymer ?
#
loop_
_entity_poly.entity_id
_entity_poly.type
_entity_poly.pdbx_seq_one_letter_code
_entity_poly.pdbx_strand_id
1 'polypeptide(L)' 'MRAKKCDRCGKLYEHYDGNKKKGTKDANGLLLIDRDLDKKYWSRSDYDLCPECMVQLIDFISNK' A
#
# COMPACT_ATOMS: atom_id res chain seq x y z
N MET A 1 -4.23 -4.59 17.91
CA MET A 1 -5.27 -4.49 16.87
C MET A 1 -5.76 -3.06 16.94
N ARG A 2 -5.38 -2.27 15.93
CA ARG A 2 -5.80 -0.89 15.78
C ARG A 2 -6.61 -0.82 14.50
N ALA A 3 -7.84 -0.32 14.60
CA ALA A 3 -8.62 -0.03 13.41
C ALA A 3 -7.96 1.15 12.69
N LYS A 4 -7.66 0.97 11.40
CA LYS A 4 -7.18 2.04 10.52
C LYS A 4 -8.23 2.36 9.48
N LYS A 5 -8.20 3.59 8.98
CA LYS A 5 -9.06 4.03 7.89
C LYS A 5 -8.29 3.92 6.58
N CYS A 6 -8.88 3.27 5.59
CA CYS A 6 -8.32 3.21 4.24
C CYS A 6 -8.41 4.58 3.57
N ASP A 7 -7.30 5.09 3.05
CA ASP A 7 -7.24 6.40 2.40
C ASP A 7 -7.95 6.43 1.05
N ARG A 8 -8.11 5.26 0.39
CA ARG A 8 -8.82 5.15 -0.89
C ARG A 8 -10.34 5.06 -0.74
N CYS A 9 -10.83 4.13 0.08
CA CYS A 9 -12.26 3.82 0.15
C CYS A 9 -12.94 4.30 1.45
N GLY A 10 -12.17 4.80 2.41
CA GLY A 10 -12.68 5.32 3.68
C GLY A 10 -13.17 4.25 4.68
N LYS A 11 -13.19 2.96 4.31
CA LYS A 11 -13.56 1.87 5.22
C LYS A 11 -12.57 1.74 6.37
N LEU A 12 -13.08 1.38 7.54
CA LEU A 12 -12.25 0.92 8.65
C LEU A 12 -11.86 -0.53 8.43
N TYR A 13 -10.60 -0.87 8.68
CA TYR A 13 -10.10 -2.24 8.63
C TYR A 13 -9.19 -2.50 9.83
N GLU A 14 -9.20 -3.74 10.27
CA GLU A 14 -8.33 -4.22 11.34
C GLU A 14 -6.89 -4.23 10.86
N HIS A 15 -6.04 -3.46 11.53
CA HIS A 15 -4.60 -3.51 11.33
C HIS A 15 -3.97 -4.36 12.42
N TYR A 16 -3.33 -5.46 12.02
CA TYR A 16 -2.54 -6.27 12.92
C TYR A 16 -1.21 -5.57 13.20
N ASP A 17 -0.97 -5.16 14.46
CA ASP A 17 0.24 -4.43 14.93
C ASP A 17 1.54 -5.28 14.87
N GLY A 18 1.70 -6.17 13.90
CA GLY A 18 2.80 -7.12 13.97
C GLY A 18 2.92 -8.15 12.86
N ASN A 19 2.47 -7.89 11.64
CA ASN A 19 2.93 -8.72 10.53
C ASN A 19 4.38 -8.36 10.20
N LYS A 20 5.32 -9.08 10.83
CA LYS A 20 6.75 -9.14 10.43
C LYS A 20 6.94 -9.86 9.07
N LYS A 21 5.87 -10.17 8.35
CA LYS A 21 5.92 -10.83 7.05
C LYS A 21 6.30 -9.80 6.00
N LYS A 22 7.54 -9.91 5.52
CA LYS A 22 8.10 -9.08 4.46
C LYS A 22 7.80 -9.74 3.12
N GLY A 23 6.64 -9.45 2.54
CA GLY A 23 6.25 -9.93 1.22
C GLY A 23 5.44 -8.86 0.49
N THR A 24 5.67 -8.66 -0.80
CA THR A 24 4.89 -7.72 -1.64
C THR A 24 3.39 -8.04 -1.66
N LYS A 25 3.02 -9.31 -1.45
CA LYS A 25 1.63 -9.76 -1.33
C LYS A 25 0.95 -9.37 -0.01
N ASP A 26 1.75 -9.07 1.01
CA ASP A 26 1.29 -8.69 2.35
C ASP A 26 1.42 -7.17 2.59
N ALA A 27 1.79 -6.41 1.56
CA ALA A 27 1.87 -4.96 1.64
C ALA A 27 0.48 -4.38 1.92
N ASN A 28 0.44 -3.33 2.73
CA ASN A 28 -0.78 -2.61 3.13
C ASN A 28 -0.65 -1.09 2.92
N GLY A 29 0.54 -0.62 2.54
CA GLY A 29 0.82 0.78 2.23
C GLY A 29 1.31 0.95 0.80
N LEU A 30 0.99 2.11 0.24
CA LEU A 30 1.50 2.59 -1.05
C LEU A 30 2.34 3.84 -0.81
N LEU A 31 3.57 3.85 -1.33
CA LEU A 31 4.40 5.05 -1.35
C LEU A 31 4.46 5.61 -2.77
N LEU A 32 4.01 6.85 -2.97
CA LEU A 32 4.24 7.54 -4.24
C LEU A 32 5.68 8.02 -4.30
N ILE A 33 6.31 7.80 -5.45
CA ILE A 33 7.68 8.23 -5.69
C ILE A 33 7.74 8.92 -7.05
N ASP A 34 8.60 9.93 -7.14
CA ASP A 34 9.11 10.36 -8.44
C ASP A 34 10.29 9.48 -8.81
N ARG A 35 10.45 9.19 -10.11
CA ARG A 35 11.67 8.58 -10.63
C ARG A 35 12.26 9.49 -11.69
N ASP A 36 13.57 9.73 -11.59
CA ASP A 36 14.30 10.37 -12.68
C ASP A 36 14.73 9.35 -13.73
N LEU A 37 15.38 9.85 -14.80
CA LEU A 37 15.92 9.03 -15.88
C LEU A 37 17.02 8.06 -15.41
N ASP A 38 17.71 8.40 -14.32
CA ASP A 38 18.75 7.59 -13.68
C ASP A 38 18.19 6.60 -12.66
N LYS A 39 16.86 6.48 -12.57
CA LYS A 39 16.13 5.64 -11.59
C LYS A 39 16.38 6.03 -10.13
N LYS A 40 16.89 7.22 -9.83
CA LYS A 40 16.82 7.77 -8.47
C LYS A 40 15.36 8.03 -8.13
N TYR A 41 15.04 7.90 -6.85
CA TYR A 41 13.68 8.10 -6.39
C TYR A 41 13.62 9.06 -5.21
N TRP A 42 12.54 9.83 -5.16
CA TRP A 42 12.19 10.68 -4.04
C TRP A 42 10.78 10.33 -3.58
N SER A 43 10.64 10.01 -2.29
CA SER A 43 9.36 9.73 -1.66
C SER A 43 8.51 10.99 -1.62
N ARG A 44 7.24 10.85 -2.00
CA ARG A 44 6.19 11.83 -1.80
C ARG A 44 5.33 11.38 -0.63
N SER A 45 4.02 11.34 -0.80
CA SER A 45 3.09 10.88 0.22
C SER A 45 2.98 9.35 0.22
N ASP A 46 2.78 8.81 1.42
CA ASP A 46 2.31 7.46 1.65
C ASP A 46 0.79 7.43 1.81
N TYR A 47 0.20 6.28 1.51
CA TYR A 47 -1.21 5.98 1.66
C TYR A 47 -1.38 4.63 2.35
N ASP A 48 -2.32 4.54 3.27
CA ASP A 48 -2.71 3.30 3.91
C ASP A 48 -3.95 2.72 3.24
N LEU A 49 -3.83 1.48 2.77
CA LEU A 49 -4.88 0.81 2.00
C LEU A 49 -5.40 -0.41 2.76
N CYS A 50 -6.72 -0.58 2.74
CA CYS A 50 -7.29 -1.84 3.19
C CYS A 50 -6.89 -2.99 2.23
N PRO A 51 -6.94 -4.25 2.69
CA PRO A 51 -6.58 -5.40 1.86
C PRO A 51 -7.30 -5.46 0.51
N GLU A 52 -8.60 -5.14 0.47
CA GLU A 52 -9.38 -5.09 -0.77
C GLU A 52 -8.82 -4.08 -1.78
N CYS A 53 -8.52 -2.86 -1.33
CA CYS A 53 -7.98 -1.80 -2.18
C CYS A 53 -6.55 -2.10 -2.64
N MET A 54 -5.76 -2.75 -1.78
CA MET A 54 -4.41 -3.14 -2.14
C MET A 54 -4.38 -4.28 -3.17
N VAL A 55 -5.27 -5.28 -3.05
CA VAL A 55 -5.41 -6.33 -4.07
C VAL A 55 -5.78 -5.72 -5.42
N GLN A 56 -6.77 -4.83 -5.46
CA GLN A 56 -7.15 -4.13 -6.71
C GLN A 56 -5.99 -3.32 -7.31
N LEU A 57 -5.15 -2.71 -6.47
CA LEU A 57 -3.97 -1.97 -6.93
C LEU A 57 -2.90 -2.92 -7.49
N ILE A 58 -2.62 -4.03 -6.80
CA ILE A 58 -1.67 -5.05 -7.25
C ILE A 58 -2.12 -5.64 -8.58
N ASP A 59 -3.40 -5.98 -8.72
CA ASP A 59 -3.98 -6.51 -9.96
C ASP A 59 -3.84 -5.49 -11.11
N PHE A 60 -4.16 -4.22 -10.84
CA PHE A 60 -4.00 -3.14 -11.81
C PHE A 60 -2.55 -2.96 -12.28
N ILE A 61 -1.57 -3.00 -11.36
CA ILE A 61 -0.15 -2.83 -11.69
C ILE A 61 0.43 -4.07 -12.36
N SER A 62 0.03 -5.26 -11.91
CA SER A 62 0.64 -6.53 -12.34
C SER A 62 0.19 -6.98 -13.73
N ASN A 63 -0.87 -6.36 -14.28
CA ASN A 63 -1.35 -6.50 -15.67
C ASN A 63 -1.02 -7.87 -16.29
N LYS A 64 -1.64 -8.92 -15.73
CA LYS A 64 -1.94 -10.14 -16.47
C LYS A 64 -3.15 -9.91 -17.34
#